data_AF-A0AB38AFY7-F1
#
_entry.id   AF-A0AB38AFY7-F1
#
_cell.length_a   1.000
_cell.length_b   1.000
_cell.length_c   1.000
_cell.angle_alpha   90.00
_cell.angle_beta   90.00
_cell.angle_gamma   90.00
#
_symmetry.space_group_name_H-M   'P 1'
#
loop_
_entity.id
_entity.type
_entity.pdbx_description
1 polymer ?
#
loop_
_entity_poly.entity_id
_entity_poly.type
_entity_poly.pdbx_seq_one_letter_code
_entity_poly.pdbx_strand_id
1 'polypeptide(L)'
;MALVEWDTLAAAARTNLLSEPVNYDTVDLPGGAVLHLLGHPESVFAAGTVLVFDEAVRAAGGPEIPDEGVLLVVPNRHNLVFYPLTDKHVAEAVNALAQFGQGAYEDGPGRLSPRVFWWRAGALTSITLFGQESRTMSISPPDALMTIMRRLAGTG
;
A
#
# COMPACT_ATOMS: atom_id res chain seq x y z
N MET A 1 25.32 -29.65 7.22
CA MET A 1 24.20 -28.72 7.02
C MET A 1 24.47 -27.98 5.72
N ALA A 2 23.75 -28.31 4.65
CA ALA A 2 23.95 -27.63 3.36
C ALA A 2 23.31 -26.26 3.43
N LEU A 3 24.06 -25.21 3.06
CA LEU A 3 23.53 -23.86 2.92
C LEU A 3 22.69 -23.84 1.63
N VAL A 4 21.49 -23.29 1.71
CA VAL A 4 20.63 -23.06 0.53
C VAL A 4 21.14 -21.81 -0.18
N GLU A 5 21.27 -21.88 -1.50
CA GLU A 5 21.64 -20.73 -2.33
C GLU A 5 20.58 -19.62 -2.25
N TRP A 6 21.02 -18.36 -2.24
CA TRP A 6 20.15 -17.20 -2.04
C TRP A 6 18.95 -17.16 -3.01
N ASP A 7 19.18 -17.44 -4.29
CA ASP A 7 18.13 -17.41 -5.31
C ASP A 7 17.05 -18.47 -5.07
N THR A 8 17.45 -19.63 -4.55
CA THR A 8 16.50 -20.70 -4.20
C THR A 8 15.63 -20.28 -3.03
N LEU A 9 16.23 -19.65 -2.00
CA LEU A 9 15.50 -19.13 -0.86
C LEU A 9 14.55 -17.98 -1.27
N ALA A 10 15.02 -17.06 -2.10
CA ALA A 10 14.22 -15.93 -2.59
C ALA A 10 13.03 -16.40 -3.43
N ALA A 11 13.24 -17.38 -4.33
CA ALA A 11 12.17 -17.97 -5.12
C ALA A 11 11.12 -18.64 -4.23
N ALA A 12 11.53 -19.44 -3.24
CA ALA A 12 10.63 -20.09 -2.30
C ALA A 12 9.85 -19.06 -1.45
N ALA A 13 10.50 -18.01 -0.96
CA ALA A 13 9.86 -16.94 -0.21
C ALA A 13 8.80 -16.23 -1.05
N ARG A 14 9.11 -15.93 -2.32
CA ARG A 14 8.17 -15.32 -3.26
C ARG A 14 6.97 -16.23 -3.54
N THR A 15 7.18 -17.52 -3.78
CA THR A 15 6.10 -18.50 -3.97
C THR A 15 5.19 -18.59 -2.75
N ASN A 16 5.76 -18.59 -1.55
CA ASN A 16 4.99 -18.63 -0.31
C ASN A 16 4.12 -17.37 -0.15
N LEU A 17 4.67 -16.19 -0.40
CA LEU A 17 3.91 -14.93 -0.33
C LEU A 17 2.75 -14.88 -1.32
N LEU A 18 2.94 -15.41 -2.54
CA LEU A 18 1.86 -15.48 -3.54
C LEU A 18 0.79 -16.54 -3.21
N SER A 19 1.11 -17.49 -2.34
CA SER A 19 0.18 -18.51 -1.87
C SER A 19 -0.47 -18.11 -0.53
N GLU A 20 -0.09 -16.98 0.04
CA GLU A 20 -0.67 -16.47 1.28
C GLU A 20 -2.16 -16.19 1.05
N PRO A 21 -3.07 -16.75 1.89
CA PRO A 21 -4.50 -16.49 1.75
C PRO A 21 -4.80 -15.05 2.17
N VAL A 22 -4.85 -14.16 1.19
CA VAL A 22 -5.35 -12.80 1.34
C VAL A 22 -6.68 -12.65 0.61
N ASN A 23 -7.64 -12.04 1.27
CA ASN A 23 -8.87 -11.59 0.64
C ASN A 23 -8.64 -10.22 0.02
N TYR A 24 -9.40 -9.95 -1.03
CA TYR A 24 -9.51 -8.64 -1.65
C TYR A 24 -10.89 -8.06 -1.35
N ASP A 25 -10.91 -6.87 -0.76
CA ASP A 25 -12.12 -6.12 -0.42
C ASP A 25 -11.99 -4.66 -0.87
N THR A 26 -13.12 -3.95 -0.93
CA THR A 26 -13.18 -2.52 -1.26
C THR A 26 -13.97 -1.73 -0.23
N VAL A 27 -13.59 -0.46 -0.05
CA VAL A 27 -14.31 0.51 0.78
C VAL A 27 -14.55 1.77 -0.02
N ASP A 28 -15.81 2.09 -0.29
CA ASP A 28 -16.22 3.35 -0.91
C ASP A 28 -16.14 4.51 0.08
N LEU A 29 -15.54 5.61 -0.34
CA LEU A 29 -15.46 6.85 0.43
C LEU A 29 -16.52 7.86 -0.03
N PRO A 30 -17.00 8.76 0.85
CA PRO A 30 -18.08 9.69 0.53
C PRO A 30 -17.79 10.63 -0.65
N GLY A 31 -16.53 10.98 -0.89
CA GLY A 31 -16.11 11.85 -1.98
C GLY A 31 -15.86 11.12 -3.31
N GLY A 32 -16.02 9.79 -3.35
CA GLY A 32 -15.95 8.98 -4.57
C GLY A 32 -14.67 8.14 -4.73
N ALA A 33 -13.65 8.33 -3.88
CA ALA A 33 -12.50 7.42 -3.85
C ALA A 33 -12.91 6.00 -3.39
N VAL A 34 -12.31 4.97 -3.97
CA VAL A 34 -12.47 3.56 -3.55
C VAL A 34 -11.14 3.06 -3.03
N LEU A 35 -11.07 2.70 -1.75
CA LEU A 35 -9.90 2.05 -1.18
C LEU A 35 -9.99 0.54 -1.40
N HIS A 36 -8.86 -0.06 -1.70
CA HIS A 36 -8.70 -1.48 -1.94
C HIS A 36 -7.90 -2.10 -0.80
N LEU A 37 -8.34 -3.24 -0.28
CA LEU A 37 -7.75 -3.88 0.88
C LEU A 37 -7.29 -5.27 0.50
N LEU A 38 -6.05 -5.60 0.88
CA LEU A 38 -5.54 -6.97 0.93
C LEU A 38 -5.31 -7.33 2.40
N GLY A 39 -5.97 -8.40 2.84
CA GLY A 39 -5.85 -8.89 4.20
C GLY A 39 -6.68 -10.15 4.42
N HIS A 40 -6.45 -10.82 5.55
CA HIS A 40 -7.31 -11.92 5.99
C HIS A 40 -7.27 -11.96 7.52
N PRO A 41 -8.40 -12.15 8.23
CA PRO A 41 -8.42 -12.13 9.69
C PRO A 41 -7.40 -13.09 10.33
N GLU A 42 -7.22 -14.25 9.71
CA GLU A 42 -6.27 -15.29 10.16
C GLU A 42 -4.86 -15.16 9.58
N SER A 43 -4.64 -14.31 8.56
CA SER A 43 -3.31 -14.13 7.97
C SER A 43 -2.52 -13.11 8.77
N VAL A 44 -1.38 -13.52 9.33
CA VAL A 44 -0.40 -12.63 9.96
C VAL A 44 0.67 -12.14 8.98
N PHE A 45 0.58 -12.49 7.69
CA PHE A 45 1.60 -12.22 6.67
C PHE A 45 1.11 -11.35 5.52
N ALA A 46 -0.16 -10.93 5.51
CA ALA A 46 -0.74 -10.09 4.47
C ALA A 46 0.11 -8.85 4.14
N ALA A 47 0.70 -8.19 5.13
CA ALA A 47 1.61 -7.06 4.92
C ALA A 47 2.82 -7.38 4.02
N GLY A 48 3.33 -8.62 4.09
CA GLY A 48 4.48 -9.08 3.30
C GLY A 48 4.19 -9.14 1.80
N THR A 49 2.91 -9.21 1.42
CA THR A 49 2.49 -9.19 0.00
C THR A 49 2.91 -7.91 -0.71
N VAL A 50 3.22 -6.83 0.01
CA VAL A 50 3.78 -5.59 -0.56
C VAL A 50 5.08 -5.83 -1.36
N LEU A 51 5.84 -6.88 -1.03
CA LEU A 51 7.07 -7.25 -1.74
C LEU A 51 6.80 -7.84 -3.14
N VAL A 52 5.60 -8.33 -3.37
CA VAL A 52 5.11 -8.94 -4.62
C VAL A 52 3.81 -8.27 -5.06
N PHE A 53 3.67 -6.98 -4.74
CA PHE A 53 2.39 -6.26 -4.69
C PHE A 53 1.49 -6.47 -5.91
N ASP A 54 1.99 -6.18 -7.11
CA ASP A 54 1.21 -6.30 -8.36
C ASP A 54 0.69 -7.73 -8.57
N GLU A 55 1.53 -8.72 -8.28
CA GLU A 55 1.20 -10.13 -8.48
C GLU A 55 0.23 -10.63 -7.40
N ALA A 56 0.36 -10.13 -6.17
CA ALA A 56 -0.55 -10.42 -5.08
C ALA A 56 -1.94 -9.81 -5.32
N VAL A 57 -2.02 -8.55 -5.76
CA VAL A 57 -3.31 -7.91 -6.12
C VAL A 57 -4.01 -8.72 -7.21
N ARG A 58 -3.27 -9.10 -8.27
CA ARG A 58 -3.80 -9.92 -9.36
C ARG A 58 -4.27 -11.30 -8.89
N ALA A 59 -3.47 -11.97 -8.06
CA ALA A 59 -3.80 -13.30 -7.53
C ALA A 59 -5.04 -13.27 -6.63
N ALA A 60 -5.25 -12.18 -5.89
CA ALA A 60 -6.43 -11.96 -5.05
C ALA A 60 -7.68 -11.51 -5.83
N GLY A 61 -7.57 -11.31 -7.16
CA GLY A 61 -8.69 -10.83 -7.99
C GLY A 61 -8.94 -9.32 -7.90
N GLY A 62 -7.95 -8.56 -7.46
CA GLY A 62 -8.00 -7.10 -7.40
C GLY A 62 -7.83 -6.42 -8.77
N PRO A 63 -7.80 -5.07 -8.80
CA PRO A 63 -7.73 -4.30 -10.04
C PRO A 63 -6.37 -4.41 -10.71
N GLU A 64 -6.33 -4.09 -12.01
CA GLU A 64 -5.07 -3.83 -12.71
C GLU A 64 -4.38 -2.59 -12.13
N ILE A 65 -3.06 -2.66 -11.94
CA ILE A 65 -2.29 -1.56 -11.38
C ILE A 65 -1.88 -0.59 -12.50
N PRO A 66 -2.22 0.71 -12.41
CA PRO A 66 -1.87 1.68 -13.45
C PRO A 66 -0.36 1.95 -13.51
N ASP A 67 0.13 2.42 -14.65
CA ASP A 67 1.53 2.79 -14.88
C ASP A 67 2.03 3.90 -13.93
N GLU A 68 1.11 4.77 -13.49
CA GLU A 68 1.33 5.79 -12.47
C GLU A 68 1.57 5.20 -11.07
N GLY A 69 1.16 3.95 -10.85
CA GLY A 69 1.27 3.23 -9.59
C GLY A 69 0.10 3.48 -8.64
N VAL A 70 0.31 3.17 -7.37
CA VAL A 70 -0.70 3.29 -6.31
C VAL A 70 -0.18 4.06 -5.12
N LEU A 71 -1.08 4.64 -4.35
CA LEU A 71 -0.82 5.03 -2.97
C LEU A 71 -1.18 3.85 -2.06
N LEU A 72 -0.35 3.54 -1.07
CA LEU A 72 -0.63 2.43 -0.14
C LEU A 72 -0.12 2.69 1.27
N VAL A 73 -0.67 1.92 2.21
CA VAL A 73 -0.25 1.85 3.62
C VAL A 73 -0.11 0.40 4.06
N VAL A 74 0.85 0.14 4.95
CA VAL A 74 1.09 -1.16 5.58
C VAL A 74 1.23 -0.96 7.09
N PRO A 75 0.11 -0.65 7.79
CA PRO A 75 0.14 -0.18 9.18
C PRO A 75 0.53 -1.26 10.18
N ASN A 76 0.15 -2.50 9.89
CA ASN A 76 0.40 -3.65 10.74
C ASN A 76 0.52 -4.90 9.87
N ARG A 77 0.87 -6.04 10.46
CA ARG A 77 1.13 -7.30 9.73
C ARG A 77 -0.07 -7.87 8.96
N HIS A 78 -1.30 -7.46 9.28
CA HIS A 78 -2.54 -8.01 8.73
C HIS A 78 -3.11 -7.20 7.55
N ASN A 79 -2.73 -5.92 7.42
CA ASN A 79 -3.41 -5.00 6.53
C ASN A 79 -2.45 -4.39 5.51
N LEU A 80 -2.83 -4.47 4.24
CA LEU A 80 -2.33 -3.65 3.16
C LEU A 80 -3.53 -2.96 2.52
N VAL A 81 -3.53 -1.62 2.51
CA VAL A 81 -4.61 -0.83 1.90
C VAL A 81 -4.02 0.09 0.86
N PHE A 82 -4.64 0.17 -0.31
CA PHE A 82 -4.13 0.93 -1.45
C PHE A 82 -5.23 1.63 -2.24
N TYR A 83 -4.80 2.58 -3.06
CA TYR A 83 -5.62 3.36 -3.97
C TYR A 83 -4.88 3.53 -5.31
N PRO A 84 -5.42 2.99 -6.42
CA PRO A 84 -4.89 3.19 -7.76
C PRO A 84 -4.92 4.66 -8.20
N LEU A 85 -3.84 5.14 -8.83
CA LEU A 85 -3.77 6.51 -9.35
C LEU A 85 -4.47 6.65 -10.71
N THR A 86 -5.80 6.50 -10.73
CA THR A 86 -6.61 6.47 -11.96
C THR A 86 -7.52 7.67 -12.17
N ASP A 87 -7.85 8.42 -11.12
CA ASP A 87 -8.87 9.46 -11.18
C ASP A 87 -8.61 10.66 -10.26
N LYS A 88 -9.53 11.62 -10.28
CA LYS A 88 -9.45 12.90 -9.58
C LYS A 88 -9.55 12.82 -8.04
N HIS A 89 -9.92 11.67 -7.47
CA HIS A 89 -10.16 11.52 -6.04
C HIS A 89 -8.87 11.27 -5.23
N VAL A 90 -7.69 11.37 -5.85
CA VAL A 90 -6.39 11.13 -5.22
C VAL A 90 -6.15 11.93 -3.93
N ALA A 91 -6.61 13.19 -3.85
CA ALA A 91 -6.43 14.01 -2.66
C ALA A 91 -7.26 13.49 -1.47
N GLU A 92 -8.47 13.00 -1.72
CA GLU A 92 -9.29 12.32 -0.71
C GLU A 92 -8.61 11.02 -0.27
N ALA A 93 -8.15 10.22 -1.22
CA ALA A 93 -7.49 8.95 -0.96
C ALA A 93 -6.24 9.10 -0.09
N VAL A 94 -5.39 10.12 -0.33
CA VAL A 94 -4.22 10.42 0.51
C VAL A 94 -4.65 10.64 1.97
N ASN A 95 -5.68 11.45 2.21
CA ASN A 95 -6.15 11.77 3.56
C ASN A 95 -6.76 10.53 4.24
N ALA A 96 -7.51 9.73 3.49
CA ALA A 96 -8.12 8.50 4.01
C ALA A 96 -7.06 7.45 4.35
N LEU A 97 -6.08 7.25 3.48
CA LEU A 97 -4.95 6.34 3.72
C LEU A 97 -4.12 6.79 4.93
N ALA A 98 -3.83 8.08 5.08
CA ALA A 98 -3.09 8.58 6.23
C ALA A 98 -3.84 8.35 7.56
N GLN A 99 -5.16 8.61 7.58
CA GLN A 99 -6.00 8.36 8.75
C GLN A 99 -6.12 6.87 9.07
N PHE A 100 -6.39 6.03 8.08
CA PHE A 100 -6.46 4.58 8.25
C PHE A 100 -5.10 4.04 8.72
N GLY A 101 -4.02 4.45 8.06
CA GLY A 101 -2.66 4.03 8.38
C GLY A 101 -2.28 4.36 9.83
N GLN A 102 -2.61 5.57 10.30
CA GLN A 102 -2.37 5.95 11.69
C GLN A 102 -3.21 5.12 12.67
N GLY A 103 -4.52 5.05 12.48
CA GLY A 103 -5.41 4.33 13.39
C GLY A 103 -5.09 2.83 13.47
N ALA A 104 -4.90 2.18 12.32
CA ALA A 104 -4.56 0.76 12.27
C ALA A 104 -3.12 0.45 12.76
N TYR A 105 -2.22 1.44 12.76
CA TYR A 105 -0.90 1.33 13.39
C TYR A 105 -1.01 1.45 14.91
N GLU A 106 -1.86 2.32 15.44
CA GLU A 106 -2.06 2.48 16.87
C GLU A 106 -2.82 1.29 17.48
N ASP A 107 -3.92 0.88 16.86
CA ASP A 107 -4.83 -0.12 17.43
C ASP A 107 -4.50 -1.56 17.00
N GLY A 108 -3.78 -1.72 15.88
CA GLY A 108 -3.53 -3.03 15.28
C GLY A 108 -2.37 -3.81 15.92
N PRO A 109 -2.44 -5.15 15.94
CA PRO A 109 -1.36 -5.98 16.44
C PRO A 109 -0.22 -6.10 15.42
N GLY A 110 1.03 -6.17 15.88
CA GLY A 110 2.19 -6.31 14.99
C GLY A 110 2.39 -5.06 14.12
N ARG A 111 2.50 -3.90 14.78
CA ARG A 111 2.69 -2.58 14.18
C ARG A 111 3.90 -2.57 13.24
N LEU A 112 3.73 -1.96 12.07
CA LEU A 112 4.78 -1.81 11.06
C LEU A 112 5.04 -0.33 10.78
N SER A 113 4.19 0.34 10.00
CA SER A 113 4.38 1.74 9.66
C SER A 113 3.09 2.49 9.36
N PRO A 114 2.82 3.64 9.99
CA PRO A 114 1.64 4.46 9.66
C PRO A 114 1.83 5.28 8.38
N ARG A 115 2.98 5.14 7.71
CA ARG A 115 3.37 5.95 6.54
C ARG A 115 2.50 5.62 5.33
N VAL A 116 2.18 6.65 4.57
CA VAL A 116 1.72 6.52 3.20
C VAL A 116 2.92 6.40 2.27
N PHE A 117 2.83 5.45 1.35
CA PHE A 117 3.82 5.20 0.33
C PHE A 117 3.21 5.33 -1.06
N TRP A 118 4.02 5.76 -2.01
CA TRP A 118 3.76 5.63 -3.43
C TRP A 118 4.53 4.42 -3.95
N TRP A 119 3.79 3.42 -4.42
CA TRP A 119 4.37 2.28 -5.11
C TRP A 119 4.26 2.50 -6.61
N ARG A 120 5.35 2.31 -7.35
CA ARG A 120 5.37 2.37 -8.82
C ARG A 120 6.45 1.46 -9.38
N ALA A 121 6.06 0.53 -10.25
CA ALA A 121 6.97 -0.38 -10.95
C ALA A 121 7.98 -1.08 -10.00
N GLY A 122 7.49 -1.60 -8.87
CA GLY A 122 8.30 -2.29 -7.87
C GLY A 122 9.06 -1.39 -6.89
N ALA A 123 9.04 -0.07 -7.07
CA ALA A 123 9.68 0.87 -6.14
C ALA A 123 8.68 1.43 -5.14
N LEU A 124 9.03 1.45 -3.86
CA LEU A 124 8.22 2.01 -2.78
C LEU A 124 8.86 3.30 -2.24
N THR A 125 8.18 4.43 -2.40
CA THR A 125 8.64 5.76 -1.96
C THR A 125 7.72 6.30 -0.87
N SER A 126 8.25 6.58 0.34
CA SER A 126 7.43 7.20 1.39
C SER A 126 7.09 8.65 1.02
N ILE A 127 5.81 9.02 1.13
CA ILE A 127 5.36 10.41 0.98
C ILE A 127 5.04 11.05 2.32
N THR A 128 5.27 10.34 3.43
CA THR A 128 5.09 10.85 4.79
C THR A 128 6.43 11.31 5.35
N LEU A 129 6.48 12.57 5.79
CA LEU A 129 7.61 13.13 6.52
C LEU A 129 7.28 13.24 8.01
N PHE A 130 8.22 12.82 8.85
CA PHE A 130 8.15 12.98 10.30
C PHE A 130 9.00 14.17 10.71
N GLY A 131 8.34 15.24 11.17
CA GLY A 131 9.04 16.34 11.81
C GLY A 131 9.63 15.85 13.13
N GLN A 132 10.98 15.81 13.21
CA GLN A 132 11.67 15.34 14.42
C GLN A 132 11.38 16.24 15.64
N GLU A 133 11.18 17.54 15.42
CA GLU A 133 10.90 18.50 16.48
C GLU A 133 9.40 18.64 16.78
N SER A 134 8.55 18.66 15.75
CA SER A 134 7.11 18.88 15.91
C SER A 134 6.35 17.63 16.37
N ARG A 135 6.95 16.43 16.22
CA ARG A 135 6.23 15.14 16.32
C ARG A 135 4.99 15.08 15.43
N THR A 136 4.94 15.88 14.37
CA THR A 136 3.84 15.89 13.42
C THR A 136 4.21 15.10 12.17
N MET A 137 3.22 14.42 11.60
CA MET A 137 3.31 13.84 10.28
C MET A 137 2.78 14.83 9.25
N SER A 138 3.50 14.95 8.14
CA SER A 138 3.06 15.72 6.98
C SER A 138 3.18 14.88 5.72
N ILE A 139 2.36 15.19 4.71
CA ILE A 139 2.44 14.56 3.40
C ILE A 139 3.28 15.46 2.49
N SER A 140 4.35 14.91 1.94
CA SER A 140 5.24 15.55 0.98
C SER A 140 5.50 14.57 -0.16
N PRO A 141 4.63 14.58 -1.20
CA PRO A 141 4.82 13.76 -2.38
C PRO A 141 6.01 14.27 -3.22
N PRO A 142 6.79 13.40 -3.88
CA PRO A 142 7.83 13.84 -4.81
C PRO A 142 7.23 14.55 -6.04
N ASP A 143 8.02 15.39 -6.72
CA ASP A 143 7.57 16.21 -7.86
C ASP A 143 6.89 15.41 -8.99
N ALA A 144 7.39 14.19 -9.24
CA ALA A 144 6.79 13.27 -10.21
C ALA A 144 5.36 12.89 -9.83
N LEU A 145 5.13 12.53 -8.56
CA LEU A 145 3.79 12.22 -8.06
C LEU A 145 2.90 13.48 -8.02
N MET A 146 3.44 14.63 -7.61
CA MET A 146 2.71 15.90 -7.65
C MET A 146 2.23 16.26 -9.07
N THR A 147 3.01 15.93 -10.09
CA THR A 147 2.63 16.15 -11.50
C THR A 147 1.50 15.23 -11.93
N ILE A 148 1.54 13.96 -11.53
CA ILE A 148 0.46 12.99 -11.76
C ILE A 148 -0.83 13.44 -11.06
N MET A 149 -0.75 13.79 -9.77
CA MET A 149 -1.90 14.23 -8.98
C MET A 149 -2.58 15.45 -9.59
N ARG A 150 -1.80 16.45 -10.04
CA ARG A 150 -2.34 17.65 -10.70
C ARG A 150 -3.04 17.32 -12.02
N ARG A 151 -2.49 16.39 -12.81
CA ARG A 151 -3.10 15.94 -14.06
C ARG A 151 -4.44 15.25 -13.79
N LEU A 152 -4.48 14.33 -12.83
CA LEU A 152 -5.69 13.61 -12.44
C LEU A 152 -6.75 14.53 -11.83
N ALA A 153 -6.36 15.53 -11.04
CA ALA A 153 -7.29 16.52 -10.51
C ALA A 153 -7.96 17.35 -11.62
N GLY A 154 -7.29 17.50 -12.77
CA GLY A 154 -7.80 18.21 -13.94
C GLY A 154 -8.75 17.40 -14.84
N THR A 155 -8.93 16.09 -14.63
CA THR A 155 -9.84 15.26 -15.44
C THR A 155 -11.29 15.34 -14.96
N GLY A 156 -11.73 16.53 -14.55
CA GLY A 156 -13.05 16.81 -13.96
C GLY A 156 -14.08 17.26 -14.97
#